data_AF-A0A7K0CGV1-F1
#
_entry.id   AF-A0A7K0CGV1-F1
#
_cell.length_a   1.000
_cell.length_b   1.000
_cell.length_c   1.000
_cell.angle_alpha   90.00
_cell.angle_beta   90.00
_cell.angle_gamma   90.00
#
_symmetry.space_group_name_H-M   'P 1'
#
loop_
_entity.id
_entity.type
_entity.pdbx_description
1 polymer ?
#
loop_
_entity_poly.entity_id
_entity_poly.type
_entity_poly.pdbx_seq_one_letter_code
_entity_poly.pdbx_strand_id
1 'polypeptide(L)'
;MGGAPVVVGVDGSESALGAVGLAAREARLRGTGLRIVFAFIWPLMNVSLDPSAPAPQEAGLRHQADIFVDNAVRRAEEEAPGVAVEGAVVMGDVLPVMMEESRTAGLIVVGSRGRGAFTGLLLGSTAVHLTAHGHCPVLVARGESNPRGPVVVGVDGSPAGSAAIDFAFAEASWRGTSVRAVHGWSILGAPPPVDPVVMGADPKGTFTDTGERLLAEVLAGRVADYPEVRVDRTVTKDGPRQALIEASRDAALVVTGARGRGGFAGLLLGSVSQALLHHAHSPVAVVRGEG
;
A
#
# COMPACT_ATOMS: atom_id res chain seq x y z
N MET A 1 -11.32 -10.61 20.25
CA MET A 1 -11.07 -11.10 18.88
C MET A 1 -11.93 -10.27 17.93
N GLY A 2 -11.41 -9.33 17.14
CA GLY A 2 -10.04 -8.82 17.01
C GLY A 2 -9.98 -7.87 15.80
N GLY A 3 -10.00 -6.56 16.04
CA GLY A 3 -9.78 -5.49 15.06
C GLY A 3 -10.68 -5.50 13.80
N ALA A 4 -10.54 -4.49 12.95
CA ALA A 4 -11.08 -4.54 11.59
C ALA A 4 -10.24 -5.52 10.74
N PRO A 5 -10.84 -6.35 9.87
CA PRO A 5 -10.10 -7.38 9.13
C PRO A 5 -9.15 -6.78 8.09
N VAL A 6 -8.16 -7.57 7.68
CA VAL A 6 -7.44 -7.33 6.43
C VAL A 6 -8.28 -7.89 5.30
N VAL A 7 -8.51 -7.10 4.25
CA VAL A 7 -9.24 -7.54 3.05
C VAL A 7 -8.29 -7.64 1.87
N VAL A 8 -8.35 -8.71 1.09
CA VAL A 8 -7.60 -8.85 -0.17
C VAL A 8 -8.52 -9.15 -1.34
N GLY A 9 -8.39 -8.37 -2.40
CA GLY A 9 -9.09 -8.62 -3.66
C GLY A 9 -8.31 -9.62 -4.52
N VAL A 10 -8.99 -10.65 -5.03
CA VAL A 10 -8.40 -11.66 -5.91
C VAL A 10 -9.09 -11.70 -7.27
N ASP A 11 -8.33 -11.96 -8.32
CA ASP A 11 -8.83 -12.16 -9.68
C ASP A 11 -8.35 -13.49 -10.30
N GLY A 12 -7.63 -14.31 -9.54
CA GLY A 12 -7.01 -15.56 -10.00
C GLY A 12 -5.67 -15.37 -10.73
N SER A 13 -5.08 -14.17 -10.74
CA SER A 13 -3.72 -13.93 -11.23
C SER A 13 -2.65 -14.32 -10.19
N GLU A 14 -1.42 -14.56 -10.66
CA GLU A 14 -0.26 -14.78 -9.78
C GLU A 14 0.01 -13.56 -8.88
N SER A 15 -0.18 -12.34 -9.41
CA SER A 15 -0.05 -11.11 -8.62
C SER A 15 -1.08 -11.05 -7.48
N ALA A 16 -2.29 -11.58 -7.69
CA ALA A 16 -3.30 -11.68 -6.64
C ALA A 16 -2.91 -12.71 -5.58
N LEU A 17 -2.35 -13.87 -5.97
CA LEU A 17 -1.84 -14.86 -5.00
C LEU A 17 -0.66 -14.33 -4.18
N GLY A 18 0.22 -13.54 -4.78
CA GLY A 18 1.27 -12.82 -4.04
C GLY A 18 0.68 -11.82 -3.03
N ALA A 19 -0.40 -11.12 -3.41
CA ALA A 19 -1.13 -10.23 -2.52
C ALA A 19 -1.82 -10.97 -1.36
N VAL A 20 -2.35 -12.17 -1.61
CA VAL A 20 -2.94 -13.03 -0.57
C VAL A 20 -1.92 -13.43 0.47
N GLY A 21 -0.73 -13.88 0.05
CA GLY A 21 0.36 -14.19 0.99
C GLY A 21 0.78 -12.96 1.81
N LEU A 22 0.87 -11.79 1.19
CA LEU A 22 1.12 -10.55 1.93
C LEU A 22 0.01 -10.25 2.94
N ALA A 23 -1.25 -10.30 2.52
CA ALA A 23 -2.42 -10.03 3.37
C ALA A 23 -2.52 -10.99 4.57
N ALA A 24 -2.21 -12.27 4.37
CA ALA A 24 -2.16 -13.26 5.44
C ALA A 24 -1.10 -12.92 6.50
N ARG A 25 0.09 -12.48 6.08
CA ARG A 25 1.13 -12.00 7.01
C ARG A 25 0.67 -10.75 7.77
N GLU A 26 0.04 -9.80 7.08
CA GLU A 26 -0.50 -8.59 7.73
C GLU A 26 -1.58 -8.92 8.76
N ALA A 27 -2.51 -9.81 8.44
CA ALA A 27 -3.56 -10.25 9.35
C ALA A 27 -2.95 -10.90 10.61
N ARG A 28 -1.93 -11.73 10.44
CA ARG A 28 -1.17 -12.34 11.56
C ARG A 28 -0.49 -11.28 12.43
N LEU A 29 0.22 -10.33 11.81
CA LEU A 29 0.92 -9.25 12.53
C LEU A 29 -0.04 -8.40 13.35
N ARG A 30 -1.24 -8.15 12.82
CA ARG A 30 -2.28 -7.32 13.44
C ARG A 30 -3.15 -8.08 14.44
N GLY A 31 -3.07 -9.42 14.46
CA GLY A 31 -3.95 -10.26 15.27
C GLY A 31 -5.42 -10.17 14.85
N THR A 32 -5.69 -9.96 13.56
CA THR A 32 -7.05 -9.84 12.98
C THR A 32 -7.32 -10.95 11.97
N GLY A 33 -8.57 -11.06 11.51
CA GLY A 33 -8.94 -12.00 10.44
C GLY A 33 -8.55 -11.50 9.04
N LEU A 34 -8.50 -12.44 8.09
CA LEU A 34 -8.31 -12.17 6.66
C LEU A 34 -9.60 -12.48 5.89
N ARG A 35 -10.06 -11.52 5.10
CA ARG A 35 -11.18 -11.68 4.16
C ARG A 35 -10.67 -11.63 2.72
N ILE A 36 -10.98 -12.66 1.95
CA ILE A 36 -10.58 -12.81 0.55
C ILE A 36 -11.83 -12.58 -0.32
N VAL A 37 -11.77 -11.60 -1.22
CA VAL A 37 -12.92 -11.19 -2.03
C VAL A 37 -12.64 -11.38 -3.51
N PHE A 38 -13.46 -12.18 -4.17
CA PHE A 38 -13.53 -12.27 -5.64
C PHE A 38 -14.83 -11.60 -6.10
N ALA A 39 -14.72 -10.47 -6.80
CA ALA A 39 -15.88 -9.74 -7.33
C ALA A 39 -16.17 -10.13 -8.78
N PHE A 40 -17.42 -10.46 -9.09
CA PHE A 40 -17.82 -10.91 -10.43
C PHE A 40 -19.23 -10.47 -10.83
N ILE A 41 -19.42 -10.09 -12.10
CA ILE A 41 -20.71 -9.68 -12.66
C ILE A 41 -21.30 -10.79 -13.51
N TRP A 42 -22.23 -11.54 -12.93
CA TRP A 42 -22.94 -12.63 -13.59
C TRP A 42 -23.98 -12.18 -14.63
N PRO A 43 -24.76 -11.10 -14.43
CA PRO A 43 -25.89 -10.82 -15.32
C PRO A 43 -25.57 -9.96 -16.55
N LEU A 44 -24.50 -9.15 -16.57
CA LEU A 44 -24.24 -8.21 -17.69
C LEU A 44 -23.60 -8.85 -18.91
N MET A 45 -22.96 -10.01 -18.76
CA MET A 45 -22.19 -10.61 -19.86
C MET A 45 -23.05 -11.47 -20.79
N ASN A 46 -24.36 -11.58 -20.55
CA ASN A 46 -25.28 -12.45 -21.32
C ASN A 46 -24.75 -13.90 -21.46
N VAL A 47 -23.87 -14.32 -20.56
CA VAL A 47 -23.30 -15.67 -20.53
C VAL A 47 -24.33 -16.55 -19.85
N SER A 48 -24.74 -17.63 -20.52
CA SER A 48 -25.54 -18.67 -19.88
C SER A 48 -24.83 -19.10 -18.59
N LEU A 49 -25.53 -18.95 -17.46
CA LEU A 49 -25.07 -19.44 -16.15
C LEU A 49 -25.03 -20.97 -16.12
N ASP A 50 -25.81 -21.59 -17.01
CA ASP A 50 -25.87 -23.01 -17.22
C ASP A 50 -24.84 -23.46 -18.28
N PRO A 51 -24.28 -24.66 -18.14
CA PRO A 51 -23.41 -25.24 -19.15
C PRO A 51 -24.12 -25.27 -20.50
N SER A 52 -23.48 -24.78 -21.56
CA SER A 52 -23.91 -25.01 -22.94
C SER A 52 -23.93 -26.52 -23.16
N ALA A 53 -25.11 -27.16 -23.20
CA ALA A 53 -25.16 -28.61 -23.28
C ALA A 53 -24.44 -29.11 -24.55
N PRO A 54 -23.56 -30.13 -24.46
CA PRO A 54 -23.25 -30.93 -23.27
C PRO A 54 -21.93 -30.48 -22.62
N ALA A 55 -21.92 -29.35 -21.92
CA ALA A 55 -20.83 -28.99 -21.01
C ALA A 55 -21.15 -29.56 -19.60
N PRO A 56 -20.16 -30.09 -18.87
CA PRO A 56 -20.36 -30.57 -17.50
C PRO A 56 -20.90 -29.48 -16.58
N GLN A 57 -21.70 -29.84 -15.55
CA GLN A 57 -22.10 -28.93 -14.45
C GLN A 57 -20.92 -28.21 -13.78
N GLU A 58 -19.71 -28.78 -13.91
CA GLU A 58 -18.43 -28.29 -13.40
C GLU A 58 -17.76 -27.21 -14.31
N ALA A 59 -18.32 -26.91 -15.48
CA ALA A 59 -17.74 -25.95 -16.43
C ALA A 59 -18.29 -24.52 -16.30
N GLY A 60 -19.12 -24.26 -15.29
CA GLY A 60 -19.70 -22.95 -15.06
C GLY A 60 -18.66 -21.97 -14.54
N LEU A 61 -18.75 -20.72 -14.97
CA LEU A 61 -17.87 -19.63 -14.52
C LEU A 61 -17.87 -19.52 -12.98
N ARG A 62 -18.95 -19.96 -12.30
CA ARG A 62 -19.13 -19.88 -10.83
C ARG A 62 -18.22 -20.85 -10.12
N HIS A 63 -18.14 -22.07 -10.63
CA HIS A 63 -17.18 -23.05 -10.17
C HIS A 63 -15.74 -22.53 -10.31
N GLN A 64 -15.44 -21.80 -11.40
CA GLN A 64 -14.13 -21.18 -11.57
C GLN A 64 -13.86 -20.07 -10.54
N ALA A 65 -14.87 -19.28 -10.18
CA ALA A 65 -14.76 -18.28 -9.10
C ALA A 65 -14.50 -18.95 -7.75
N ASP A 66 -15.21 -20.04 -7.43
CA ASP A 66 -15.01 -20.82 -6.22
C ASP A 66 -13.59 -21.40 -6.17
N ILE A 67 -13.09 -21.97 -7.28
CA ILE A 67 -11.69 -22.45 -7.39
C ILE A 67 -10.67 -21.33 -7.09
N PHE A 68 -10.90 -20.10 -7.58
CA PHE A 68 -9.98 -19.00 -7.32
C PHE A 68 -9.97 -18.60 -5.84
N VAL A 69 -11.14 -18.56 -5.20
CA VAL A 69 -11.24 -18.28 -3.77
C VAL A 69 -10.63 -19.41 -2.96
N ASP A 70 -10.92 -20.68 -3.25
CA ASP A 70 -10.38 -21.84 -2.53
C ASP A 70 -8.85 -21.91 -2.61
N ASN A 71 -8.28 -21.64 -3.78
CA ASN A 71 -6.84 -21.58 -3.95
C ASN A 71 -6.22 -20.40 -3.17
N ALA A 72 -6.89 -19.27 -3.11
CA ALA A 72 -6.45 -18.13 -2.32
C ALA A 72 -6.54 -18.42 -0.80
N VAL A 73 -7.62 -19.06 -0.34
CA VAL A 73 -7.76 -19.50 1.06
C VAL A 73 -6.62 -20.44 1.43
N ARG A 74 -6.38 -21.48 0.64
CA ARG A 74 -5.27 -22.42 0.88
C ARG A 74 -3.92 -21.72 0.95
N ARG A 75 -3.65 -20.80 0.02
CA ARG A 75 -2.41 -20.01 0.00
C ARG A 75 -2.24 -19.16 1.27
N ALA A 76 -3.34 -18.60 1.80
CA ALA A 76 -3.32 -17.80 3.02
C ALA A 76 -3.06 -18.66 4.26
N GLU A 77 -3.72 -19.81 4.37
CA GLU A 77 -3.56 -20.76 5.47
C GLU A 77 -2.12 -21.31 5.55
N GLU A 78 -1.52 -21.60 4.38
CA GLU A 78 -0.11 -22.01 4.28
C GLU A 78 0.85 -20.90 4.74
N GLU A 79 0.56 -19.64 4.43
CA GLU A 79 1.42 -18.50 4.78
C GLU A 79 1.36 -18.14 6.27
N ALA A 80 0.15 -18.16 6.83
CA ALA A 80 -0.12 -17.71 8.18
C ALA A 80 -1.06 -18.68 8.92
N PRO A 81 -0.54 -19.84 9.35
CA PRO A 81 -1.31 -20.78 10.16
C PRO A 81 -1.89 -20.10 11.41
N GLY A 82 -3.17 -20.34 11.68
CA GLY A 82 -3.89 -19.78 12.83
C GLY A 82 -4.58 -18.43 12.59
N VAL A 83 -4.42 -17.81 11.42
CA VAL A 83 -5.26 -16.68 11.01
C VAL A 83 -6.63 -17.21 10.59
N ALA A 84 -7.72 -16.58 11.07
CA ALA A 84 -9.06 -16.87 10.60
C ALA A 84 -9.23 -16.30 9.17
N VAL A 85 -9.42 -17.19 8.18
CA VAL A 85 -9.57 -16.82 6.76
C VAL A 85 -11.01 -17.04 6.32
N GLU A 86 -11.62 -16.01 5.72
CA GLU A 86 -12.94 -16.09 5.10
C GLU A 86 -12.81 -15.81 3.59
N GLY A 87 -13.25 -16.75 2.75
CA GLY A 87 -13.34 -16.58 1.30
C GLY A 87 -14.75 -16.21 0.86
N ALA A 88 -14.88 -15.19 0.01
CA ALA A 88 -16.18 -14.71 -0.49
C ALA A 88 -16.15 -14.45 -2.00
N VAL A 89 -17.12 -15.03 -2.71
CA VAL A 89 -17.49 -14.65 -4.09
C VAL A 89 -18.61 -13.63 -4.01
N VAL A 90 -18.35 -12.40 -4.43
CA VAL A 90 -19.28 -11.27 -4.33
C VAL A 90 -19.79 -10.88 -5.71
N MET A 91 -21.10 -10.73 -5.81
CA MET A 91 -21.78 -10.25 -7.02
C MET A 91 -21.57 -8.75 -7.18
N GLY A 92 -20.92 -8.32 -8.27
CA GLY A 92 -20.79 -6.90 -8.60
C GLY A 92 -19.51 -6.55 -9.34
N ASP A 93 -19.44 -5.29 -9.77
CA ASP A 93 -18.23 -4.69 -10.32
C ASP A 93 -17.14 -4.65 -9.24
N VAL A 94 -15.89 -4.95 -9.64
CA VAL A 94 -14.73 -5.02 -8.73
C VAL A 94 -14.55 -3.73 -7.92
N LEU A 95 -14.66 -2.56 -8.58
CA LEU A 95 -14.41 -1.28 -7.92
C LEU A 95 -15.46 -0.95 -6.84
N PRO A 96 -16.78 -0.94 -7.13
CA PRO A 96 -17.82 -0.78 -6.10
C PRO A 96 -17.68 -1.78 -4.94
N VAL A 97 -17.46 -3.06 -5.23
CA VAL A 97 -17.32 -4.09 -4.19
C VAL A 97 -16.13 -3.77 -3.28
N MET A 98 -14.94 -3.58 -3.85
CA MET A 98 -13.74 -3.31 -3.04
C MET A 98 -13.80 -1.95 -2.32
N MET A 99 -14.50 -0.97 -2.88
CA MET A 99 -14.75 0.30 -2.21
C MET A 99 -15.64 0.14 -0.98
N GLU A 100 -16.68 -0.69 -1.05
CA GLU A 100 -17.53 -0.98 0.10
C GLU A 100 -16.76 -1.76 1.17
N GLU A 101 -15.99 -2.78 0.77
CA GLU A 101 -15.09 -3.52 1.68
C GLU A 101 -14.10 -2.57 2.39
N SER A 102 -13.62 -1.52 1.71
CA SER A 102 -12.67 -0.54 2.29
C SER A 102 -13.23 0.25 3.46
N ARG A 103 -14.55 0.31 3.64
CA ARG A 103 -15.20 1.05 4.72
C ARG A 103 -15.13 0.32 6.07
N THR A 104 -15.00 -1.00 6.03
CA THR A 104 -14.98 -1.85 7.22
C THR A 104 -13.63 -2.54 7.43
N ALA A 105 -12.77 -2.54 6.41
CA ALA A 105 -11.42 -3.08 6.49
C ALA A 105 -10.47 -2.19 7.32
N GLY A 106 -9.59 -2.82 8.10
CA GLY A 106 -8.45 -2.14 8.73
C GLY A 106 -7.27 -1.95 7.76
N LEU A 107 -7.24 -2.71 6.68
CA LEU A 107 -6.27 -2.65 5.59
C LEU A 107 -6.85 -3.35 4.36
N ILE A 108 -6.73 -2.74 3.18
CA ILE A 108 -6.92 -3.42 1.91
C ILE A 108 -5.58 -3.80 1.33
N VAL A 109 -5.47 -5.02 0.80
CA VAL A 109 -4.33 -5.51 0.05
C VAL A 109 -4.75 -5.82 -1.38
N VAL A 110 -3.95 -5.39 -2.35
CA VAL A 110 -4.18 -5.65 -3.78
C VAL A 110 -2.89 -5.99 -4.49
N GLY A 111 -2.99 -6.81 -5.53
CA GLY A 111 -1.87 -7.03 -6.44
C GLY A 111 -1.49 -5.75 -7.18
N SER A 112 -0.21 -5.62 -7.55
CA SER A 112 0.22 -4.54 -8.44
C SER A 112 -0.32 -4.67 -9.88
N ARG A 113 -0.76 -5.87 -10.28
CA ARG A 113 -1.32 -6.17 -11.60
C ARG A 113 -2.51 -7.13 -11.48
N GLY A 114 -3.33 -7.18 -12.53
CA GLY A 114 -4.43 -8.14 -12.67
C GLY A 114 -4.41 -8.82 -14.04
N ARG A 115 -5.43 -9.66 -14.32
CA ARG A 115 -5.51 -10.50 -15.53
C ARG A 115 -5.58 -9.75 -16.87
N GLY A 116 -6.03 -8.49 -16.87
CA GLY A 116 -6.17 -7.67 -18.08
C GLY A 116 -4.97 -6.77 -18.40
N ALA A 117 -3.87 -6.84 -17.65
CA ALA A 117 -2.73 -5.96 -17.86
C ALA A 117 -1.96 -6.34 -19.14
N PHE A 118 -2.03 -5.47 -20.15
CA PHE A 118 -1.18 -5.53 -21.35
C PHE A 118 0.30 -5.63 -20.96
N THR A 119 1.07 -6.34 -21.78
CA THR A 119 2.50 -6.64 -21.60
C THR A 119 3.34 -5.37 -21.39
N GLY A 120 3.53 -4.96 -20.13
CA GLY A 120 4.49 -3.92 -19.71
C GLY A 120 3.96 -2.93 -18.67
N LEU A 121 4.72 -2.75 -17.58
CA LEU A 121 4.80 -1.60 -16.63
C LEU A 121 3.53 -0.94 -16.03
N LEU A 122 2.32 -1.32 -16.43
CA LEU A 122 1.10 -0.66 -15.98
C LEU A 122 0.61 -1.22 -14.65
N LEU A 123 0.41 -0.32 -13.68
CA LEU A 123 -0.23 -0.58 -12.40
C LEU A 123 -1.71 -0.90 -12.61
N GLY A 124 -2.23 -1.91 -11.91
CA GLY A 124 -3.63 -2.32 -12.04
C GLY A 124 -4.61 -1.18 -11.70
N SER A 125 -5.68 -1.06 -12.49
CA SER A 125 -6.70 -0.02 -12.31
C SER A 125 -7.36 -0.06 -10.93
N THR A 126 -7.58 -1.25 -10.38
CA THR A 126 -8.10 -1.44 -9.01
C THR A 126 -7.15 -0.88 -7.96
N ALA A 127 -5.83 -1.11 -8.08
CA ALA A 127 -4.85 -0.58 -7.15
C ALA A 127 -4.77 0.95 -7.22
N VAL A 128 -4.75 1.53 -8.44
CA VAL A 128 -4.81 2.99 -8.61
C VAL A 128 -6.07 3.57 -7.99
N HIS A 129 -7.24 2.98 -8.26
CA HIS A 129 -8.50 3.51 -7.79
C HIS A 129 -8.62 3.43 -6.27
N LEU A 130 -8.29 2.30 -5.66
CA LEU A 130 -8.37 2.14 -4.20
C LEU A 130 -7.35 3.03 -3.49
N THR A 131 -6.11 3.11 -3.98
CA THR A 131 -5.12 4.05 -3.41
C THR A 131 -5.54 5.52 -3.62
N ALA A 132 -6.42 5.82 -4.57
CA ALA A 132 -6.96 7.16 -4.86
C ALA A 132 -8.33 7.46 -4.22
N HIS A 133 -9.08 6.47 -3.73
CA HIS A 133 -10.45 6.69 -3.22
C HIS A 133 -10.82 5.88 -1.98
N GLY A 134 -10.09 4.83 -1.62
CA GLY A 134 -10.43 3.91 -0.54
C GLY A 134 -10.55 4.59 0.83
N HIS A 135 -11.34 3.97 1.70
CA HIS A 135 -11.67 4.48 3.03
C HIS A 135 -10.71 4.01 4.14
N CYS A 136 -9.79 3.10 3.82
CA CYS A 136 -8.76 2.60 4.72
C CYS A 136 -7.38 2.66 4.04
N PRO A 137 -6.27 2.41 4.77
CA PRO A 137 -4.96 2.20 4.15
C PRO A 137 -5.02 1.11 3.06
N VAL A 138 -4.28 1.32 1.97
CA VAL A 138 -4.19 0.38 0.85
C VAL A 138 -2.74 -0.05 0.65
N LEU A 139 -2.49 -1.35 0.77
CA LEU A 139 -1.20 -2.00 0.56
C LEU A 139 -1.15 -2.66 -0.82
N VAL A 140 -0.24 -2.20 -1.66
CA VAL A 140 0.00 -2.77 -2.99
C VAL A 140 1.14 -3.78 -2.92
N ALA A 141 0.82 -5.03 -3.22
CA ALA A 141 1.77 -6.12 -3.29
C ALA A 141 2.63 -5.99 -4.56
N ARG A 142 3.87 -5.53 -4.35
CA ARG A 142 4.86 -5.31 -5.41
C ARG A 142 6.26 -5.58 -4.87
N GLY A 143 7.16 -5.87 -5.80
CA GLY A 143 8.57 -6.11 -5.48
C GLY A 143 8.76 -7.28 -4.51
N GLU A 144 9.94 -7.35 -3.91
CA GLU A 144 10.28 -8.34 -2.90
C GLU A 144 10.50 -7.58 -1.59
N SER A 145 9.70 -7.91 -0.58
CA SER A 145 9.90 -7.37 0.76
C SER A 145 11.14 -7.99 1.39
N ASN A 146 11.95 -7.19 2.09
CA ASN A 146 12.94 -7.69 3.04
C ASN A 146 12.31 -7.71 4.43
N PRO A 147 11.86 -8.86 4.98
CA PRO A 147 11.12 -8.88 6.25
C PRO A 147 11.91 -8.37 7.46
N ARG A 148 13.24 -8.33 7.36
CA ARG A 148 14.13 -7.78 8.41
C ARG A 148 14.52 -6.33 8.15
N GLY A 149 14.06 -5.75 7.05
CA GLY A 149 14.28 -4.37 6.68
C GLY A 149 13.45 -3.39 7.51
N PRO A 150 13.75 -2.08 7.42
CA PRO A 150 12.96 -1.07 8.09
C PRO A 150 11.60 -0.87 7.40
N VAL A 151 10.65 -0.29 8.14
CA VAL A 151 9.50 0.40 7.54
C VAL A 151 9.97 1.78 7.12
N VAL A 152 9.96 2.06 5.82
CA VAL A 152 10.37 3.35 5.26
C VAL A 152 9.14 4.24 5.13
N VAL A 153 9.19 5.48 5.63
CA VAL A 153 8.08 6.43 5.50
C VAL A 153 8.56 7.75 4.89
N GLY A 154 7.82 8.24 3.89
CA GLY A 154 8.02 9.58 3.33
C GLY A 154 7.39 10.65 4.20
N VAL A 155 8.17 11.64 4.64
CA VAL A 155 7.71 12.73 5.52
C VAL A 155 7.86 14.06 4.81
N ASP A 156 6.75 14.80 4.69
CA ASP A 156 6.73 16.15 4.14
C ASP A 156 6.27 17.22 5.15
N GLY A 157 6.04 16.81 6.41
CA GLY A 157 5.55 17.69 7.47
C GLY A 157 4.17 18.30 7.21
N SER A 158 3.39 17.76 6.26
CA SER A 158 1.99 18.15 6.09
C SER A 158 1.11 17.43 7.12
N PRO A 159 0.02 18.06 7.60
CA PRO A 159 -0.95 17.38 8.47
C PRO A 159 -1.51 16.10 7.83
N ALA A 160 -1.73 16.12 6.51
CA ALA A 160 -2.21 14.96 5.74
C ALA A 160 -1.23 13.76 5.79
N GLY A 161 0.07 14.01 5.98
CA GLY A 161 1.10 12.98 6.12
C GLY A 161 1.16 12.35 7.51
N SER A 162 0.48 12.92 8.51
CA SER A 162 0.48 12.45 9.91
C SER A 162 0.00 11.00 10.01
N ALA A 163 -1.10 10.65 9.34
CA ALA A 163 -1.65 9.30 9.33
C ALA A 163 -0.69 8.26 8.72
N ALA A 164 0.11 8.65 7.73
CA ALA A 164 1.13 7.77 7.15
C ALA A 164 2.26 7.46 8.14
N ILE A 165 2.59 8.43 9.00
CA ILE A 165 3.58 8.25 10.07
C ILE A 165 3.00 7.33 11.15
N ASP A 166 1.78 7.57 11.60
CA ASP A 166 1.10 6.70 12.58
C ASP A 166 1.06 5.25 12.11
N PHE A 167 0.67 5.05 10.85
CA PHE A 167 0.66 3.73 10.23
C PHE A 167 2.06 3.10 10.18
N ALA A 168 3.10 3.86 9.83
CA ALA A 168 4.45 3.35 9.75
C ALA A 168 5.01 2.89 11.12
N PHE A 169 4.71 3.62 12.19
CA PHE A 169 5.14 3.22 13.54
C PHE A 169 4.39 1.97 14.04
N ALA A 170 3.07 1.89 13.83
CA ALA A 170 2.30 0.69 14.16
C ALA A 170 2.83 -0.54 13.42
N GLU A 171 3.11 -0.40 12.11
CA GLU A 171 3.71 -1.45 11.29
C GLU A 171 5.10 -1.88 11.79
N ALA A 172 5.95 -0.92 12.14
CA ALA A 172 7.29 -1.22 12.65
C ALA A 172 7.23 -1.95 14.00
N SER A 173 6.33 -1.53 14.89
CA SER A 173 6.07 -2.17 16.18
C SER A 173 5.60 -3.62 16.00
N TRP A 174 4.57 -3.86 15.17
CA TRP A 174 4.08 -5.23 14.91
C TRP A 174 5.13 -6.14 14.29
N ARG A 175 6.01 -5.59 13.45
CA ARG A 175 7.10 -6.34 12.79
C ARG A 175 8.34 -6.52 13.67
N GLY A 176 8.43 -5.78 14.78
CA GLY A 176 9.65 -5.72 15.59
C GLY A 176 10.86 -5.17 14.83
N THR A 177 10.65 -4.15 13.98
CA THR A 177 11.70 -3.52 13.16
C THR A 177 11.78 -2.01 13.39
N SER A 178 12.70 -1.33 12.69
CA SER A 178 12.89 0.12 12.78
C SER A 178 12.04 0.89 11.75
N VAL A 179 11.86 2.19 12.02
CA VAL A 179 11.33 3.16 11.04
C VAL A 179 12.50 3.94 10.43
N ARG A 180 12.53 4.04 9.10
CA ARG A 180 13.39 4.99 8.37
C ARG A 180 12.53 6.12 7.83
N ALA A 181 12.61 7.30 8.45
CA ALA A 181 11.85 8.48 8.04
C ALA A 181 12.66 9.30 7.02
N VAL A 182 12.15 9.41 5.80
CA VAL A 182 12.83 10.07 4.69
C VAL A 182 12.14 11.39 4.36
N HIS A 183 12.87 12.49 4.48
CA HIS A 183 12.44 13.82 4.06
C HIS A 183 13.29 14.30 2.88
N GLY A 184 12.64 14.53 1.74
CA GLY A 184 13.29 15.12 0.58
C GLY A 184 12.92 16.59 0.45
N TRP A 185 13.93 17.47 0.41
CA TRP A 185 13.74 18.86 0.00
C TRP A 185 14.07 19.02 -1.49
N SER A 186 13.48 20.03 -2.13
CA SER A 186 13.71 20.32 -3.55
C SER A 186 13.89 21.81 -3.77
N ILE A 187 14.87 22.15 -4.60
CA ILE A 187 15.26 23.51 -4.98
C ILE A 187 14.09 24.26 -5.65
N LEU A 188 13.20 23.55 -6.35
CA LEU A 188 12.05 24.14 -7.05
C LEU A 188 10.95 24.68 -6.11
N GLY A 189 10.99 24.33 -4.82
CA GLY A 189 10.02 24.80 -3.81
C GLY A 189 10.55 25.93 -2.92
N ALA A 190 11.77 26.41 -3.13
CA ALA A 190 12.40 27.42 -2.29
C ALA A 190 12.00 28.84 -2.71
N PRO A 191 11.73 29.76 -1.76
CA PRO A 191 11.45 31.15 -2.10
C PRO A 191 12.70 31.82 -2.69
N PRO A 192 12.60 32.55 -3.82
CA PRO A 192 13.69 33.37 -4.32
C PRO A 192 14.05 34.47 -3.29
N PRO A 193 15.32 34.93 -3.22
CA PRO A 193 16.38 34.81 -4.22
C PRO A 193 17.51 33.90 -3.73
N VAL A 194 17.38 32.59 -3.91
CA VAL A 194 18.48 31.65 -3.64
C VAL A 194 18.99 31.06 -4.95
N ASP A 195 20.31 31.08 -5.15
CA ASP A 195 20.96 30.48 -6.33
C ASP A 195 20.74 28.96 -6.31
N PRO A 196 20.12 28.36 -7.35
CA PRO A 196 19.84 26.93 -7.43
C PRO A 196 21.09 26.04 -7.26
N VAL A 197 22.26 26.49 -7.73
CA VAL A 197 23.52 25.74 -7.65
C VAL A 197 24.04 25.74 -6.20
N VAL A 198 24.03 26.90 -5.55
CA VAL A 198 24.44 27.03 -4.14
C VAL A 198 23.47 26.28 -3.24
N MET A 199 22.17 26.34 -3.55
CA MET A 199 21.14 25.62 -2.81
C MET A 199 21.32 24.11 -2.94
N GLY A 200 21.50 23.58 -4.17
CA GLY A 200 21.69 22.14 -4.39
C GLY A 200 22.98 21.56 -3.79
N ALA A 201 24.02 22.40 -3.63
CA ALA A 201 25.23 22.01 -2.94
C ALA A 201 25.08 21.99 -1.41
N ASP A 202 24.10 22.73 -0.86
CA ASP A 202 23.88 22.98 0.58
C ASP A 202 25.18 23.13 1.39
N PRO A 203 26.11 24.02 0.99
CA PRO A 203 27.46 24.08 1.57
C PRO A 203 27.48 24.45 3.05
N LYS A 204 26.37 24.99 3.58
CA LYS A 204 26.18 25.33 5.00
C LYS A 204 25.32 24.32 5.76
N GLY A 205 24.78 23.30 5.10
CA GLY A 205 23.87 22.33 5.73
C GLY A 205 22.50 22.89 6.12
N THR A 206 22.16 24.13 5.73
CA THR A 206 20.97 24.83 6.21
C THR A 206 19.67 24.07 5.89
N PHE A 207 19.57 23.49 4.70
CA PHE A 207 18.38 22.73 4.29
C PHE A 207 18.34 21.36 4.95
N THR A 208 19.51 20.74 5.10
CA THR A 208 19.67 19.50 5.86
C THR A 208 19.25 19.67 7.31
N ASP A 209 19.76 20.68 8.01
CA ASP A 209 19.42 21.00 9.41
C ASP A 209 17.93 21.32 9.58
N THR A 210 17.34 22.05 8.62
CA THR A 210 15.90 22.35 8.63
C THR A 210 15.07 21.08 8.47
N GLY A 211 15.47 20.19 7.57
CA GLY A 211 14.82 18.88 7.38
C GLY A 211 14.96 17.98 8.61
N GLU A 212 16.13 17.95 9.25
CA GLU A 212 16.38 17.14 10.45
C GLU A 212 15.53 17.62 11.62
N ARG A 213 15.41 18.94 11.78
CA ARG A 213 14.51 19.54 12.78
C ARG A 213 13.05 19.23 12.48
N LEU A 214 12.61 19.31 11.23
CA LEU A 214 11.25 18.92 10.84
C LEU A 214 10.97 17.45 11.17
N LEU A 215 11.89 16.55 10.83
CA LEU A 215 11.77 15.13 11.18
C LEU A 215 11.73 14.95 12.69
N ALA A 216 12.59 15.63 13.45
CA ALA A 216 12.60 15.55 14.91
C ALA A 216 11.27 15.97 15.52
N GLU A 217 10.73 17.11 15.09
CA GLU A 217 9.48 17.67 15.60
C GLU A 217 8.28 16.79 15.28
N VAL A 218 8.12 16.37 14.02
CA VAL A 218 6.95 15.59 13.56
C VAL A 218 6.93 14.19 14.18
N LEU A 219 8.11 13.59 14.42
CA LEU A 219 8.24 12.23 14.93
C LEU A 219 8.25 12.16 16.46
N ALA A 220 8.47 13.28 17.17
CA ALA A 220 8.69 13.30 18.62
C ALA A 220 7.58 12.57 19.41
N GLY A 221 6.31 12.82 19.08
CA GLY A 221 5.17 12.15 19.74
C GLY A 221 5.20 10.63 19.55
N ARG A 222 5.46 10.16 18.32
CA ARG A 222 5.45 8.73 18.01
C ARG A 222 6.63 7.99 18.61
N VAL A 223 7.78 8.65 18.74
CA VAL A 223 8.94 8.09 19.45
C VAL A 223 8.61 7.89 20.94
N ALA A 224 7.79 8.76 21.54
CA ALA A 224 7.33 8.58 22.91
C ALA A 224 6.28 7.45 23.02
N ASP A 225 5.37 7.35 22.06
CA ASP A 225 4.31 6.33 22.04
C ASP A 225 4.83 4.91 21.72
N TYR A 226 5.94 4.80 20.98
CA TYR A 226 6.57 3.55 20.54
C TYR A 226 8.07 3.50 20.91
N PRO A 227 8.42 3.42 22.20
CA PRO A 227 9.81 3.48 22.65
C PRO A 227 10.67 2.30 22.17
N GLU A 228 10.05 1.18 21.77
CA GLU A 228 10.71 0.00 21.22
C GLU A 228 11.11 0.17 19.74
N VAL A 229 10.51 1.11 19.03
CA VAL A 229 10.76 1.33 17.60
C VAL A 229 11.94 2.28 17.44
N ARG A 230 13.08 1.73 17.00
CA ARG A 230 14.22 2.55 16.58
C ARG A 230 13.84 3.40 15.37
N VAL A 231 14.22 4.69 15.40
CA VAL A 231 13.97 5.62 14.28
C VAL A 231 15.29 6.12 13.70
N ASP A 232 15.51 5.86 12.42
CA ASP A 232 16.58 6.44 11.63
C ASP A 232 16.00 7.56 10.74
N ARG A 233 16.59 8.75 10.79
CA ARG A 233 16.16 9.94 10.03
C ARG A 233 17.06 10.11 8.81
N THR A 234 16.48 10.49 7.68
CA THR A 234 17.23 10.70 6.44
C THR A 234 16.70 11.93 5.73
N VAL A 235 17.51 12.97 5.66
CA VAL A 235 17.26 14.14 4.81
C VAL A 235 18.05 14.01 3.52
N THR A 236 17.38 14.23 2.38
CA THR A 236 17.98 14.07 1.05
C THR A 236 17.67 15.24 0.13
N LYS A 237 18.65 15.55 -0.73
CA LYS A 237 18.58 16.56 -1.78
C LYS A 237 18.10 16.02 -3.13
N ASP A 238 18.07 14.70 -3.31
CA ASP A 238 17.73 14.04 -4.58
C ASP A 238 16.20 14.02 -4.86
N GLY A 239 15.44 14.74 -4.03
CA GLY A 239 13.99 14.77 -4.04
C GLY A 239 13.36 13.53 -3.39
N PRO A 240 12.15 13.66 -2.80
CA PRO A 240 11.54 12.59 -2.02
C PRO A 240 11.22 11.35 -2.86
N ARG A 241 10.97 11.52 -4.16
CA ARG A 241 10.63 10.43 -5.08
C ARG A 241 11.77 9.42 -5.22
N GLN A 242 12.96 9.89 -5.63
CA GLN A 242 14.08 9.02 -5.92
C GLN A 242 14.61 8.37 -4.65
N ALA A 243 14.68 9.14 -3.56
CA ALA A 243 15.14 8.64 -2.28
C ALA A 243 14.24 7.53 -1.71
N LEU A 244 12.92 7.66 -1.82
CA LEU A 244 12.00 6.62 -1.35
C LEU A 244 12.03 5.37 -2.25
N ILE A 245 12.22 5.53 -3.57
CA ILE A 245 12.42 4.38 -4.47
C ILE A 245 13.71 3.63 -4.11
N GLU A 246 14.80 4.34 -3.86
CA GLU A 246 16.06 3.68 -3.51
C GLU A 246 15.98 3.02 -2.12
N ALA A 247 15.44 3.72 -1.13
CA ALA A 247 15.21 3.16 0.20
C ALA A 247 14.24 1.96 0.21
N SER A 248 13.44 1.77 -0.85
CA SER A 248 12.55 0.62 -0.96
C SER A 248 13.27 -0.69 -1.28
N ARG A 249 14.57 -0.67 -1.63
CA ARG A 249 15.34 -1.88 -1.96
C ARG A 249 15.59 -2.80 -0.78
N ASP A 250 15.80 -2.23 0.40
CA ASP A 250 16.08 -2.96 1.63
C ASP A 250 14.92 -2.92 2.63
N ALA A 251 13.81 -2.29 2.28
CA ALA A 251 12.65 -2.08 3.15
C ALA A 251 11.83 -3.36 3.38
N ALA A 252 11.21 -3.46 4.55
CA ALA A 252 10.11 -4.40 4.77
C ALA A 252 8.83 -3.89 4.11
N LEU A 253 8.61 -2.57 4.18
CA LEU A 253 7.43 -1.87 3.71
C LEU A 253 7.78 -0.40 3.44
N VAL A 254 7.23 0.18 2.38
CA VAL A 254 7.28 1.63 2.15
C VAL A 254 5.90 2.23 2.40
N VAL A 255 5.83 3.30 3.19
CA VAL A 255 4.61 4.00 3.57
C VAL A 255 4.64 5.43 3.05
N THR A 256 3.53 5.87 2.47
CA THR A 256 3.38 7.23 1.97
C THR A 256 1.94 7.71 2.14
N GLY A 257 1.76 9.03 2.25
CA GLY A 257 0.45 9.64 2.14
C GLY A 257 -0.11 9.51 0.71
N ALA A 258 -1.43 9.51 0.56
CA ALA A 258 -2.05 9.63 -0.76
C ALA A 258 -1.66 10.95 -1.44
N ARG A 259 -1.56 12.04 -0.67
CA ARG A 259 -1.16 13.39 -1.11
C ARG A 259 -0.11 13.98 -0.16
N GLY A 260 0.61 14.99 -0.64
CA GLY A 260 1.55 15.78 0.15
C GLY A 260 1.39 17.29 -0.07
N ARG A 261 2.40 18.08 0.27
CA ARG A 261 2.37 19.56 0.21
C ARG A 261 2.16 20.20 -1.18
N GLY A 262 2.59 19.54 -2.25
CA GLY A 262 2.80 20.17 -3.57
C GLY A 262 1.79 19.80 -4.67
N GLY A 263 0.55 19.46 -4.31
CA GLY A 263 -0.46 18.97 -5.27
C GLY A 263 -1.32 20.08 -5.89
N PHE A 264 -1.74 19.89 -7.15
CA PHE A 264 -2.82 20.67 -7.75
C PHE A 264 -4.15 20.33 -7.05
N ALA A 265 -4.94 21.35 -6.71
CA ALA A 265 -6.29 21.16 -6.18
C ALA A 265 -7.11 20.32 -7.20
N GLY A 266 -7.53 19.12 -6.79
CA GLY A 266 -8.30 18.19 -7.63
C GLY A 266 -7.58 16.87 -7.96
N LEU A 267 -6.26 16.74 -7.73
CA LEU A 267 -5.58 15.45 -7.88
C LEU A 267 -5.72 14.60 -6.62
N LEU A 268 -6.07 13.33 -6.81
CA LEU A 268 -6.36 12.38 -5.73
C LEU A 268 -5.12 11.64 -5.21
N LEU A 269 -4.07 11.57 -6.03
CA LEU A 269 -2.77 10.99 -5.69
C LEU A 269 -1.65 11.99 -6.00
N GLY A 270 -0.65 12.05 -5.12
CA GLY A 270 0.58 12.83 -5.30
C GLY A 270 1.59 12.13 -6.21
N SER A 271 2.53 12.91 -6.75
CA SER A 271 3.57 12.39 -7.66
C SER A 271 4.52 11.39 -6.97
N VAL A 272 4.73 11.52 -5.66
CA VAL A 272 5.55 10.58 -4.88
C VAL A 272 4.86 9.23 -4.72
N SER A 273 3.59 9.22 -4.30
CA SER A 273 2.83 7.98 -4.14
C SER A 273 2.65 7.26 -5.48
N GLN A 274 2.33 7.98 -6.56
CA GLN A 274 2.31 7.41 -7.91
C GLN A 274 3.65 6.77 -8.29
N ALA A 275 4.77 7.48 -8.13
CA ALA A 275 6.08 6.94 -8.47
C ALA A 275 6.44 5.70 -7.66
N LEU A 276 6.12 5.67 -6.35
CA LEU A 276 6.32 4.49 -5.52
C LEU A 276 5.44 3.32 -5.93
N LEU A 277 4.20 3.59 -6.35
CA LEU A 277 3.30 2.57 -6.89
C LEU A 277 3.72 2.05 -8.27
N HIS A 278 4.61 2.74 -8.99
CA HIS A 278 5.22 2.24 -10.25
C HIS A 278 6.63 1.64 -10.09
N HIS A 279 7.47 2.17 -9.20
CA HIS A 279 8.91 1.89 -9.20
C HIS A 279 9.52 1.32 -7.91
N ALA A 280 8.79 1.26 -6.79
CA ALA A 280 9.35 0.68 -5.56
C ALA A 280 9.77 -0.81 -5.70
N HIS A 281 10.77 -1.20 -4.95
CA HIS A 281 11.31 -2.56 -4.89
C HIS A 281 10.70 -3.41 -3.77
N SER A 282 9.90 -2.79 -2.89
CA SER A 282 9.16 -3.42 -1.78
C SER A 282 7.67 -3.05 -1.83
N PRO A 283 6.79 -3.75 -1.06
CA PRO A 283 5.39 -3.39 -0.94
C PRO A 283 5.19 -1.93 -0.52
N VAL A 284 4.10 -1.32 -1.01
CA VAL A 284 3.80 0.11 -0.77
C VAL A 284 2.44 0.25 -0.12
N ALA A 285 2.40 0.82 1.08
CA ALA A 285 1.18 1.28 1.74
C ALA A 285 0.93 2.75 1.40
N VAL A 286 -0.25 3.04 0.85
CA VAL A 286 -0.77 4.39 0.67
C VAL A 286 -1.82 4.63 1.74
N VAL A 287 -1.56 5.64 2.58
CA VAL A 287 -2.42 6.01 3.71
C VAL A 287 -3.07 7.36 3.40
N ARG A 288 -4.39 7.44 3.57
CA ARG A 288 -5.10 8.71 3.49
C ARG A 288 -5.22 9.28 4.90
N GLY A 289 -4.80 10.53 5.09
CA GLY A 289 -5.23 11.31 6.25
C GLY A 289 -6.68 11.75 6.08
N GLU A 290 -7.37 12.02 7.20
CA GLU A 290 -8.63 12.74 7.17
C GLU A 290 -8.40 14.13 6.52
N GLY A 291 -9.24 14.46 5.54
CA GLY A 291 -9.15 15.70 4.77
C GLY A 291 -9.99 16.81 5.38
#